data_AF-A0A7C9ELA1-F1
#
_entry.id   AF-A0A7C9ELA1-F1
#
_cell.length_a   1.000
_cell.length_b   1.000
_cell.length_c   1.000
_cell.angle_alpha   90.00
_cell.angle_beta   90.00
_cell.angle_gamma   90.00
#
_symmetry.space_group_name_H-M   'P 1'
#
loop_
_entity.id
_entity.type
_entity.pdbx_description
1 polymer ?
#
loop_
_entity_poly.entity_id
_entity_poly.type
_entity_poly.pdbx_seq_one_letter_code
_entity_poly.pdbx_strand_id
1 'polypeptide(L)'
;IHPNCRFLWRQNATFAISRHYKRFDVFVEAEANKAAGKYDNSSIDFQILFYKNEGLQPYSLDKLPITSDIPEGCLIIREHVPISNLFGCLWFNEVDRFTSRDQISFSTVRDKISQKTNWTVYMFLDCERRNFVVQVCVFFQH
;
A
#
# COMPACT_ATOMS: atom_id res chain seq x y z
N ILE A 1 9.97 -9.72 22.82
CA ILE A 1 8.68 -9.83 22.09
C ILE A 1 9.01 -9.72 20.61
N HIS A 2 8.75 -10.77 19.82
CA HIS A 2 9.07 -10.80 18.38
C HIS A 2 8.34 -9.64 17.65
N PRO A 3 8.95 -8.97 16.65
CA PRO A 3 8.35 -7.81 15.97
C PRO A 3 6.92 -8.07 15.46
N ASN A 4 6.66 -9.29 14.98
CA ASN A 4 5.32 -9.72 14.52
C ASN A 4 4.24 -9.62 15.62
N CYS A 5 4.57 -9.85 16.90
CA CYS A 5 3.62 -9.71 18.00
C CYS A 5 3.25 -8.23 18.25
N ARG A 6 4.11 -7.26 17.91
CA ARG A 6 3.82 -5.83 18.12
C ARG A 6 2.76 -5.33 17.13
N PHE A 7 2.88 -5.67 15.86
CA PHE A 7 2.03 -5.08 14.81
C PHE A 7 0.73 -5.86 14.61
N LEU A 8 0.76 -7.19 14.72
CA LEU A 8 -0.41 -8.00 14.46
C LEU A 8 -1.16 -8.37 15.73
N TRP A 9 -0.46 -8.89 16.75
CA TRP A 9 -1.10 -9.40 17.98
C TRP A 9 -1.65 -8.28 18.87
N ARG A 10 -0.85 -7.23 19.16
CA ARG A 10 -1.33 -6.10 19.99
C ARG A 10 -2.44 -5.29 19.33
N GLN A 11 -2.48 -5.25 18.00
CA GLN A 11 -3.47 -4.49 17.23
C GLN A 11 -4.66 -5.35 16.81
N ASN A 12 -4.66 -6.64 17.17
CA ASN A 12 -5.63 -7.63 16.73
C ASN A 12 -5.86 -7.59 15.20
N ALA A 13 -4.79 -7.39 14.43
CA ALA A 13 -4.84 -7.27 12.98
C ALA A 13 -4.45 -8.59 12.30
N THR A 14 -5.09 -8.85 11.15
CA THR A 14 -4.77 -10.00 10.28
C THR A 14 -3.71 -9.65 9.25
N PHE A 15 -3.65 -8.38 8.87
CA PHE A 15 -2.81 -7.83 7.83
C PHE A 15 -2.22 -6.50 8.31
N ALA A 16 -0.89 -6.38 8.29
CA ALA A 16 -0.20 -5.16 8.64
C ALA A 16 0.75 -4.74 7.51
N ILE A 17 0.75 -3.46 7.18
CA ILE A 17 1.57 -2.91 6.09
C ILE A 17 2.26 -1.62 6.54
N SER A 18 3.54 -1.46 6.21
CA SER A 18 4.23 -0.21 6.49
C SER A 18 3.65 0.91 5.62
N ARG A 19 3.54 2.13 6.13
CA ARG A 19 3.26 3.31 5.31
C ARG A 19 4.53 3.90 4.73
N HIS A 20 4.40 4.51 3.56
CA HIS A 20 5.47 5.26 2.95
C HIS A 20 5.92 6.43 3.85
N TYR A 21 7.22 6.72 3.88
CA TYR A 21 7.82 7.61 4.89
C TYR A 21 7.60 9.11 4.61
N LYS A 22 7.35 9.49 3.35
CA LYS A 22 7.25 10.90 2.91
C LYS A 22 5.92 11.26 2.26
N ARG A 23 5.48 10.44 1.31
CA ARG A 23 4.26 10.64 0.52
C ARG A 23 3.12 9.82 1.13
N PHE A 24 1.94 10.44 1.21
CA PHE A 24 0.75 9.84 1.84
C PHE A 24 -0.47 9.78 0.93
N ASP A 25 -0.45 10.57 -0.13
CA ASP A 25 -1.53 10.74 -1.07
C ASP A 25 -1.15 10.09 -2.40
N VAL A 26 -2.10 9.36 -2.98
CA VAL A 26 -1.94 8.59 -4.21
C VAL A 26 -1.63 9.45 -5.44
N PHE A 27 -2.18 10.66 -5.53
CA PHE A 27 -1.92 11.57 -6.63
C PHE A 27 -0.53 12.19 -6.53
N VAL A 28 -0.05 12.43 -5.30
CA VAL A 28 1.33 12.86 -5.06
C VAL A 28 2.34 11.75 -5.40
N GLU A 29 2.01 10.49 -5.08
CA GLU A 29 2.84 9.34 -5.49
C GLU A 29 2.91 9.19 -7.01
N ALA A 30 1.79 9.38 -7.71
CA ALA A 30 1.75 9.30 -9.17
C ALA A 30 2.69 10.30 -9.84
N GLU A 31 2.65 11.57 -9.42
CA GLU A 31 3.57 12.59 -9.92
C GLU A 31 5.03 12.29 -9.58
N ALA A 32 5.29 11.73 -8.39
CA ALA A 32 6.63 11.28 -8.03
C ALA A 32 7.12 10.11 -8.89
N ASN A 33 6.24 9.17 -9.25
CA ASN A 33 6.57 8.04 -10.12
C ASN A 33 6.87 8.49 -11.56
N LYS A 34 6.11 9.48 -12.06
CA LYS A 34 6.36 10.14 -13.35
C LYS A 34 7.71 10.85 -13.35
N ALA A 35 7.99 11.67 -12.34
CA ALA A 35 9.26 12.38 -12.21
C ALA A 35 10.47 11.42 -12.08
N ALA A 36 10.27 10.25 -11.48
CA ALA A 36 11.30 9.22 -11.34
C ALA A 36 11.43 8.31 -12.58
N GLY A 37 10.58 8.47 -13.60
CA GLY A 37 10.59 7.63 -14.80
C GLY A 37 10.35 6.14 -14.51
N LYS A 38 9.54 5.81 -13.48
CA LYS A 38 9.27 4.41 -13.12
C LYS A 38 8.49 3.66 -14.21
N TYR A 39 7.60 4.38 -14.89
CA TYR A 39 6.77 3.92 -16.01
C TYR A 39 6.56 5.08 -16.98
N ASP A 40 6.04 4.77 -18.17
CA ASP A 40 5.61 5.81 -19.10
C ASP A 40 4.54 6.70 -18.47
N ASN A 41 4.68 8.02 -18.62
CA ASN A 41 3.80 8.98 -17.98
C ASN A 41 2.34 8.79 -18.41
N SER A 42 2.10 8.43 -19.67
CA SER A 42 0.74 8.22 -20.19
C SER A 42 0.03 7.04 -19.51
N SER A 43 0.79 6.00 -19.12
CA SER A 43 0.26 4.84 -18.42
C SER A 43 -0.15 5.18 -16.99
N ILE A 44 0.67 5.97 -16.28
CA ILE A 44 0.36 6.48 -14.94
C ILE A 44 -0.85 7.43 -14.99
N ASP A 45 -0.89 8.33 -15.97
CA ASP A 45 -2.00 9.27 -16.15
C ASP A 45 -3.32 8.51 -16.43
N PHE A 46 -3.28 7.48 -17.26
CA PHE A 46 -4.43 6.61 -17.53
C PHE A 46 -4.91 5.89 -16.27
N GLN A 47 -4.00 5.31 -15.48
CA GLN A 47 -4.32 4.63 -14.22
C GLN A 47 -4.98 5.59 -13.22
N ILE A 48 -4.41 6.78 -13.02
CA ILE A 48 -4.96 7.78 -12.10
C ILE A 48 -6.32 8.29 -12.58
N LEU A 49 -6.49 8.54 -13.88
CA LEU A 49 -7.78 8.94 -14.43
C LEU A 49 -8.82 7.84 -14.24
N PHE A 50 -8.46 6.58 -14.49
CA PHE A 50 -9.32 5.43 -14.24
C PHE A 50 -9.79 5.40 -12.78
N TYR A 51 -8.88 5.55 -11.81
CA TYR A 51 -9.24 5.54 -10.39
C TYR A 51 -10.08 6.76 -9.96
N LYS A 52 -9.81 7.95 -10.50
CA LYS A 52 -10.66 9.13 -10.27
C LYS A 52 -12.09 8.89 -10.73
N ASN A 53 -12.25 8.28 -11.91
CA ASN A 53 -13.57 7.95 -12.45
C ASN A 53 -14.30 6.87 -11.63
N GLU A 54 -13.55 5.99 -10.96
CA GLU A 54 -14.07 5.01 -9.99
C GLU A 54 -14.32 5.62 -8.59
N GLY A 55 -14.08 6.92 -8.42
CA GLY A 55 -14.38 7.66 -7.20
C GLY A 55 -13.23 7.82 -6.21
N LEU A 56 -11.99 7.46 -6.57
CA LEU A 56 -10.82 7.65 -5.70
C LEU A 56 -10.64 9.14 -5.37
N GLN A 57 -10.63 9.44 -4.07
CA GLN A 57 -10.42 10.79 -3.52
C GLN A 57 -9.04 10.94 -2.90
N PRO A 58 -8.51 12.17 -2.79
CA PRO A 58 -7.25 12.44 -2.10
C PRO A 58 -7.25 11.87 -0.69
N TYR A 59 -6.07 11.60 -0.15
CA TYR A 59 -5.93 11.19 1.24
C TYR A 59 -6.47 12.28 2.17
N SER A 60 -7.30 11.90 3.13
CA SER A 60 -7.76 12.77 4.22
C SER A 60 -7.76 12.02 5.55
N LEU A 61 -7.83 12.76 6.65
CA LEU A 61 -7.93 12.19 8.00
C LEU A 61 -9.24 11.43 8.24
N ASP A 62 -10.24 11.57 7.36
CA ASP A 62 -11.48 10.79 7.43
C ASP A 62 -11.25 9.31 7.14
N LYS A 63 -10.11 8.96 6.53
CA LYS A 63 -9.70 7.57 6.24
C LYS A 63 -9.08 6.86 7.46
N LEU A 64 -9.01 7.50 8.62
CA LEU A 64 -8.52 6.86 9.85
C LEU A 64 -9.33 5.58 10.17
N PRO A 65 -8.70 4.52 10.70
CA PRO A 65 -7.34 4.46 11.24
C PRO A 65 -6.22 4.30 10.20
N ILE A 66 -6.53 4.28 8.90
CA ILE A 66 -5.49 4.26 7.86
C ILE A 66 -4.83 5.63 7.74
N THR A 67 -3.51 5.65 7.90
CA THR A 67 -2.72 6.89 7.96
C THR A 67 -2.09 7.29 6.63
N SER A 68 -2.35 6.53 5.56
CA SER A 68 -1.83 6.81 4.22
C SER A 68 -2.55 6.01 3.13
N ASP A 69 -2.64 6.57 1.93
CA ASP A 69 -3.00 5.86 0.70
C ASP A 69 -1.82 5.07 0.10
N ILE A 70 -0.60 5.27 0.61
CA ILE A 70 0.63 4.76 0.01
C ILE A 70 1.37 3.83 0.98
N PRO A 71 1.37 2.51 0.72
CA PRO A 71 2.14 1.58 1.51
C PRO A 71 3.63 1.66 1.15
N GLU A 72 4.48 1.19 2.05
CA GLU A 72 5.91 0.95 1.83
C GLU A 72 6.19 -0.55 1.70
N GLY A 73 7.42 -0.91 1.33
CA GLY A 73 7.84 -2.29 1.01
C GLY A 73 7.84 -3.35 2.12
N CYS A 74 7.07 -3.22 3.21
CA CYS A 74 6.89 -4.31 4.18
C CYS A 74 5.43 -4.63 4.43
N LEU A 75 5.12 -5.90 4.21
CA LEU A 75 3.85 -6.53 4.47
C LEU A 75 4.05 -7.67 5.47
N ILE A 76 3.19 -7.74 6.48
CA ILE A 76 3.15 -8.80 7.49
C ILE A 76 1.74 -9.36 7.53
N ILE A 77 1.60 -10.67 7.31
CA ILE A 77 0.32 -11.38 7.36
C ILE A 77 0.36 -12.31 8.58
N ARG A 78 -0.59 -12.14 9.51
CA ARG A 78 -0.70 -12.99 10.69
C ARG A 78 -1.33 -14.33 10.35
N GLU A 79 -2.44 -14.25 9.62
CA GLU A 79 -3.30 -15.36 9.29
C GLU A 79 -3.94 -15.10 7.94
N HIS A 80 -4.16 -16.18 7.20
CA HIS A 80 -4.82 -16.11 5.91
C HIS A 80 -6.33 -16.32 6.11
N VAL A 81 -7.06 -15.21 6.23
CA VAL A 81 -8.52 -15.21 6.32
C VAL A 81 -9.15 -14.89 4.96
N PRO A 82 -10.42 -15.26 4.71
CA PRO A 82 -11.06 -15.04 3.41
C PRO A 82 -10.95 -13.59 2.91
N ILE A 83 -11.10 -12.61 3.81
CA ILE A 83 -11.05 -11.19 3.43
C ILE A 83 -9.63 -10.69 3.13
N SER A 84 -8.60 -11.17 3.83
CA SER A 84 -7.21 -10.82 3.54
C SER A 84 -6.74 -11.46 2.23
N ASN A 85 -7.22 -12.68 1.93
CA ASN A 85 -7.00 -13.33 0.65
C ASN A 85 -7.65 -12.55 -0.49
N LEU A 86 -8.92 -12.17 -0.32
CA LEU A 86 -9.63 -11.36 -1.32
C LEU A 86 -8.94 -10.02 -1.56
N PHE A 87 -8.49 -9.33 -0.50
CA PHE A 87 -7.71 -8.10 -0.63
C PHE A 87 -6.45 -8.32 -1.47
N GLY A 88 -5.68 -9.37 -1.17
CA GLY A 88 -4.48 -9.75 -1.93
C GLY A 88 -4.77 -10.03 -3.40
N CYS A 89 -5.82 -10.79 -3.71
CA CYS A 89 -6.23 -11.10 -5.08
C CYS A 89 -6.66 -9.84 -5.86
N LEU A 90 -7.47 -8.98 -5.26
CA LEU A 90 -7.92 -7.75 -5.90
C LEU A 90 -6.76 -6.79 -6.14
N TRP A 91 -5.84 -6.69 -5.16
CA TRP A 91 -4.65 -5.85 -5.32
C TRP A 91 -3.73 -6.38 -6.40
N PHE A 92 -3.52 -7.70 -6.46
CA PHE A 92 -2.76 -8.34 -7.53
C PHE A 92 -3.36 -8.04 -8.92
N ASN A 93 -4.69 -8.10 -9.06
CA ASN A 93 -5.35 -7.78 -10.33
C ASN A 93 -5.10 -6.34 -10.79
N GLU A 94 -5.06 -5.37 -9.86
CA GLU A 94 -4.76 -3.98 -10.20
C GLU A 94 -3.28 -3.77 -10.56
N VAL A 95 -2.38 -4.47 -9.86
CA VAL A 95 -0.93 -4.50 -10.14
C VAL A 95 -0.64 -5.09 -11.53
N ASP A 96 -1.34 -6.17 -11.91
CA ASP A 96 -1.24 -6.79 -13.24
C ASP A 96 -1.85 -5.92 -14.34
N ARG A 97 -2.97 -5.26 -14.04
CA ARG A 97 -3.69 -4.40 -14.99
C ARG A 97 -2.93 -3.13 -15.38
N PHE A 98 -2.19 -2.54 -14.44
CA PHE A 98 -1.55 -1.24 -14.65
C PHE A 98 -0.02 -1.35 -14.50
N THR A 99 0.48 -1.17 -13.29
CA THR A 99 1.89 -0.85 -13.04
C THR A 99 2.40 -1.64 -11.84
N SER A 100 3.09 -2.74 -12.13
CA SER A 100 3.44 -3.75 -11.12
C SER A 100 4.45 -3.32 -10.05
N ARG A 101 5.18 -2.22 -10.26
CA ARG A 101 6.24 -1.71 -9.37
C ARG A 101 5.86 -0.44 -8.63
N ASP A 102 4.61 0.01 -8.71
CA ASP A 102 4.15 1.15 -7.93
C ASP A 102 3.22 0.78 -6.78
N GLN A 103 3.00 1.78 -5.94
CA GLN A 103 2.21 1.70 -4.72
C GLN A 103 0.81 2.31 -4.93
N ILE A 104 0.45 2.70 -6.17
CA ILE A 104 -0.73 3.54 -6.49
C ILE A 104 -2.03 2.74 -6.33
N SER A 105 -2.03 1.47 -6.75
CA SER A 105 -3.23 0.62 -6.76
C SER A 105 -3.76 0.26 -5.37
N PHE A 106 -2.94 0.40 -4.32
CA PHE A 106 -3.30 0.01 -2.96
C PHE A 106 -4.55 0.74 -2.45
N SER A 107 -4.60 2.06 -2.62
CA SER A 107 -5.70 2.89 -2.07
C SER A 107 -7.04 2.50 -2.67
N THR A 108 -7.08 2.25 -3.98
CA THR A 108 -8.28 1.82 -4.71
C THR A 108 -8.82 0.50 -4.16
N VAL A 109 -7.96 -0.50 -3.98
CA VAL A 109 -8.40 -1.81 -3.46
C VAL A 109 -8.83 -1.71 -2.00
N ARG A 110 -8.10 -0.96 -1.18
CA ARG A 110 -8.47 -0.71 0.22
C ARG A 110 -9.82 -0.03 0.33
N ASP A 111 -10.06 1.04 -0.44
CA ASP A 111 -11.34 1.78 -0.42
C ASP A 111 -12.49 0.85 -0.85
N LYS A 112 -12.31 0.06 -1.92
CA LYS A 112 -13.32 -0.91 -2.40
C LYS A 112 -13.69 -1.97 -1.35
N ILE A 113 -12.71 -2.46 -0.58
CA ILE A 113 -12.95 -3.43 0.49
C ILE A 113 -13.60 -2.76 1.71
N SER A 114 -13.12 -1.59 2.12
CA SER A 114 -13.66 -0.85 3.28
C SER A 114 -15.09 -0.36 3.06
N GLN A 115 -15.50 -0.08 1.82
CA GLN A 115 -16.90 0.25 1.50
C GLN A 115 -17.86 -0.94 1.67
N LYS A 116 -17.37 -2.17 1.58
CA LYS A 116 -18.18 -3.40 1.60
C LYS A 116 -18.08 -4.17 2.91
N THR A 117 -17.09 -3.85 3.73
CA THR A 117 -16.74 -4.62 4.93
C THR A 117 -16.18 -3.71 6.02
N ASN A 118 -16.29 -4.14 7.28
CA ASN A 118 -15.61 -3.48 8.41
C ASN A 118 -14.14 -3.93 8.56
N TRP A 119 -13.58 -4.61 7.55
CA TRP A 119 -12.19 -5.04 7.60
C TRP A 119 -11.27 -3.91 7.16
N THR A 120 -10.11 -3.82 7.83
CA THR A 120 -9.08 -2.85 7.50
C THR A 120 -7.70 -3.45 7.75
N VAL A 121 -6.69 -2.87 7.10
CA VAL A 121 -5.29 -3.21 7.37
C VAL A 121 -4.77 -2.39 8.55
N TYR A 122 -3.80 -2.93 9.29
CA TYR A 122 -3.06 -2.13 10.25
C TYR A 122 -1.87 -1.46 9.57
N MET A 123 -1.73 -0.15 9.73
CA MET A 123 -0.67 0.61 9.08
C MET A 123 0.37 1.08 10.09
N PHE A 124 1.64 0.71 9.89
CA PHE A 124 2.76 1.03 10.81
C PHE A 124 3.84 1.88 10.12
N LEU A 125 4.75 2.49 10.89
CA LEU A 125 5.73 3.43 10.35
C LEU A 125 6.88 2.71 9.61
N ASP A 126 7.39 3.28 8.52
CA ASP A 126 8.61 2.78 7.86
C ASP A 126 9.82 2.73 8.81
N CYS A 127 9.94 3.69 9.75
CA CYS A 127 11.02 3.62 10.75
C CYS A 127 10.88 2.41 11.68
N GLU A 128 9.65 1.94 11.94
CA GLU A 128 9.44 0.71 12.70
C GLU A 128 9.88 -0.51 11.90
N ARG A 129 9.61 -0.55 10.58
CA ARG A 129 10.11 -1.59 9.65
C ARG A 129 11.63 -1.75 9.74
N ARG A 130 12.36 -0.63 9.71
CA ARG A 130 13.84 -0.62 9.72
C ARG A 130 14.45 -1.21 11.00
N ASN A 131 13.68 -1.34 12.08
CA ASN A 131 14.14 -1.95 13.32
C ASN A 131 14.22 -3.49 13.26
N PHE A 132 13.59 -4.14 12.28
CA PHE A 132 13.54 -5.60 12.21
C PHE A 132 13.78 -6.19 10.81
N VAL A 133 13.94 -5.35 9.79
CA VAL A 133 14.37 -5.76 8.44
C VAL A 133 15.68 -5.06 8.10
N VAL A 134 16.76 -5.83 7.92
CA VAL A 134 18.01 -5.33 7.36
C VAL A 134 17.85 -5.26 5.84
N GLN A 135 17.83 -4.05 5.27
CA GLN A 135 17.91 -3.88 3.82
C GLN A 135 19.36 -4.09 3.38
N VAL A 136 19.62 -5.15 2.64
CA VAL A 136 20.91 -5.38 1.99
C VAL A 136 20.85 -4.74 0.61
N CYS A 137 21.55 -3.62 0.42
CA CYS A 137 21.78 -3.08 -0.91
C CYS A 137 22.84 -3.94 -1.61
N VAL A 138 22.42 -4.82 -2.52
CA VAL A 138 23.34 -5.53 -3.40
C VAL A 138 23.72 -4.56 -4.51
N PHE A 139 24.90 -3.95 -4.41
CA PHE A 139 25.50 -3.25 -5.54
C PHE A 139 25.97 -4.31 -6.54
N PHE A 140 25.27 -4.44 -7.67
CA PHE A 140 25.86 -5.07 -8.84
C PHE A 140 26.95 -4.12 -9.34
N GLN A 141 28.21 -4.44 -9.05
CA GLN A 141 29.32 -3.88 -9.80
C GLN A 141 29.23 -4.44 -11.22
N HIS A 142 28.89 -3.58 -12.18
CA HIS A 142 29.12 -3.83 -13.60
C HIS A 142 30.53 -3.39 -13.97
#